data_AF-D6K9N8-F1
#
_entry.id   AF-D6K9N8-F1
#
_cell.length_a   1.000
_cell.length_b   1.000
_cell.length_c   1.000
_cell.angle_alpha   90.00
_cell.angle_beta   90.00
_cell.angle_gamma   90.00
#
_symmetry.space_group_name_H-M   'P 1'
#
loop_
_entity.id
_entity.type
_entity.pdbx_description
1 polymer ?
#
loop_
_entity_poly.entity_id
_entity_poly.type
_entity_poly.pdbx_seq_one_letter_code
_entity_poly.pdbx_strand_id
1 'polypeptide(L)'
;MRLSNFEGPFDLLLQLIAKHKLDVTEVALSKVTDEFMAYIRAMGPDWDLDETTEFLVVAATLLDLKAARLLPAAEVEDEADLALLEARDLLFARLLQYRAYKQIADIFNRRLDEEARRYPRTVGLEPHHAELLPEVVISIGPDGFARLAVKAMQPKPKPQVYVDHIHAPLVSVQEQAAIVVARLRQLGEAGFRTLVEDTDDTLTVVARFLALLELYREKAVALEQESALGELTVRWTGGDGDGTPRVTDEFDRPPERPEKSKEENKP
;
A
#
# COMPACT_ATOMS: atom_id res chain seq x y z
N MET A 1 5.57 -18.08 -20.10
CA MET A 1 6.16 -17.78 -21.42
C MET A 1 6.58 -16.32 -21.38
N ARG A 2 7.78 -15.97 -21.85
CA ARG A 2 8.22 -14.56 -21.87
C ARG A 2 7.73 -13.96 -23.17
N LEU A 3 6.88 -12.95 -23.11
CA LEU A 3 6.74 -12.06 -24.25
C LEU A 3 8.03 -11.28 -24.35
N SER A 4 8.65 -11.33 -25.53
CA SER A 4 9.50 -10.28 -26.10
C SER A 4 10.02 -9.26 -25.06
N ASN A 5 11.02 -9.67 -24.28
CA ASN A 5 11.91 -8.85 -23.45
C ASN A 5 11.31 -8.00 -22.28
N PHE A 6 10.08 -8.20 -21.84
CA PHE A 6 9.57 -7.48 -20.66
C PHE A 6 8.49 -8.23 -19.89
N GLU A 7 8.39 -7.89 -18.60
CA GLU A 7 7.54 -8.58 -17.62
C GLU A 7 6.21 -7.86 -17.33
N GLY A 8 5.88 -6.80 -18.08
CA GLY A 8 4.62 -6.06 -17.93
C GLY A 8 4.67 -4.64 -18.51
N PRO A 9 3.58 -3.87 -18.41
CA PRO A 9 3.48 -2.53 -19.02
C PRO A 9 4.43 -1.52 -18.38
N PHE A 10 4.65 -1.61 -17.06
CA PHE A 10 5.60 -0.74 -16.36
C PHE A 10 7.05 -1.00 -16.78
N ASP A 11 7.39 -2.25 -17.10
CA ASP A 11 8.73 -2.57 -17.59
C ASP A 11 8.98 -1.99 -18.99
N LEU A 12 8.00 -2.14 -19.88
CA LEU A 12 8.04 -1.51 -21.19
C LEU A 12 8.19 0.02 -21.06
N LEU A 13 7.41 0.66 -20.19
CA LEU A 13 7.53 2.09 -19.95
C LEU A 13 8.90 2.50 -19.42
N LEU A 14 9.47 1.76 -18.47
CA LEU A 14 10.83 2.03 -17.98
C LEU A 14 11.87 1.91 -19.09
N GLN A 15 11.74 0.93 -19.98
CA GLN A 15 12.64 0.77 -21.14
C GLN A 15 12.52 1.94 -22.12
N LEU A 16 11.29 2.35 -22.45
CA LEU A 16 11.03 3.49 -23.34
C LEU A 16 11.55 4.80 -22.73
N ILE A 17 11.30 5.04 -21.44
CA ILE A 17 11.80 6.22 -20.72
C ILE A 17 13.33 6.21 -20.65
N ALA A 18 13.95 5.06 -20.39
CA ALA A 18 15.41 4.93 -20.36
C ALA A 18 16.06 5.21 -21.72
N LYS A 19 15.43 4.77 -22.83
CA LYS A 19 15.88 5.00 -24.20
C LYS A 19 15.92 6.50 -24.55
N HIS A 20 14.96 7.27 -24.06
CA HIS A 20 14.89 8.72 -24.28
C HIS A 20 15.75 9.56 -23.33
N LYS A 21 16.58 8.91 -22.48
CA LYS A 21 17.59 9.52 -21.60
C LYS A 21 17.12 10.79 -20.88
N LEU A 22 16.46 10.59 -19.74
CA LEU A 22 16.46 11.52 -18.60
C LEU A 22 15.96 12.96 -18.80
N ASP A 23 15.32 13.30 -19.91
CA ASP A 23 14.39 14.42 -19.92
C ASP A 23 13.02 13.89 -19.55
N VAL A 24 12.75 13.70 -18.25
CA VAL A 24 11.36 13.60 -17.74
C VAL A 24 10.74 15.01 -17.82
N THR A 25 10.78 15.59 -19.01
CA THR A 25 10.08 16.81 -19.37
C THR A 25 8.82 16.40 -20.11
N GLU A 26 7.89 17.33 -20.18
CA GLU A 26 6.55 17.17 -20.73
C GLU A 26 6.55 16.63 -22.17
N VAL A 27 7.60 16.95 -22.94
CA VAL A 27 7.82 16.52 -24.32
C VAL A 27 8.18 15.03 -24.43
N ALA A 28 8.72 14.42 -23.37
CA ALA A 28 9.07 13.00 -23.37
C ALA A 28 7.86 12.09 -23.12
N LEU A 29 6.88 12.52 -22.32
CA LEU A 29 5.70 11.69 -22.03
C LEU A 29 4.87 11.44 -23.29
N SER A 30 4.63 12.47 -24.11
CA SER A 30 3.91 12.30 -25.37
C SER A 30 4.60 11.31 -26.32
N LYS A 31 5.93 11.38 -26.43
CA LYS A 31 6.70 10.45 -27.28
C LYS A 31 6.68 9.02 -26.75
N VAL A 32 6.78 8.86 -25.42
CA VAL A 32 6.67 7.57 -24.75
C VAL A 32 5.28 6.98 -24.95
N THR A 33 4.22 7.78 -24.83
CA THR A 33 2.84 7.34 -25.12
C THR A 33 2.72 6.86 -26.57
N ASP A 34 3.28 7.59 -27.54
CA ASP A 34 3.23 7.18 -28.95
C ASP A 34 3.97 5.87 -29.22
N GLU A 35 5.17 5.70 -28.64
CA GLU A 35 5.92 4.44 -28.75
C GLU A 35 5.22 3.28 -28.04
N PHE A 36 4.62 3.52 -26.87
CA PHE A 36 3.84 2.53 -26.13
C PHE A 36 2.62 2.06 -26.94
N MET A 37 1.85 3.00 -27.51
CA MET A 37 0.71 2.69 -28.37
C MET A 37 1.12 2.01 -29.66
N ALA A 38 2.26 2.38 -30.26
CA ALA A 38 2.79 1.70 -31.43
C ALA A 38 3.17 0.25 -31.10
N TYR A 39 3.74 0.00 -29.92
CA TYR A 39 4.07 -1.34 -29.46
C TYR A 39 2.82 -2.22 -29.30
N ILE A 40 1.80 -1.72 -28.59
CA ILE A 40 0.53 -2.45 -28.42
C ILE A 40 -0.12 -2.77 -29.77
N ARG A 41 -0.14 -1.80 -30.70
CA ARG A 41 -0.71 -2.03 -32.04
C ARG A 41 0.09 -3.03 -32.88
N ALA A 42 1.40 -3.07 -32.72
CA ALA A 42 2.27 -4.00 -33.44
C ALA A 42 2.12 -5.45 -32.95
N MET A 43 1.58 -5.65 -31.73
CA MET A 43 1.41 -6.98 -31.13
C MET A 43 0.29 -7.81 -31.77
N GLY A 44 -0.69 -7.16 -32.44
CA GLY A 44 -1.78 -7.83 -33.16
C GLY A 44 -2.88 -8.40 -32.25
N PRO A 45 -3.86 -9.13 -32.82
CA PRO A 45 -5.05 -9.64 -32.11
C PRO A 45 -4.85 -10.97 -31.36
N ASP A 46 -3.70 -11.63 -31.52
CA ASP A 46 -3.44 -12.98 -30.99
C ASP A 46 -2.92 -12.98 -29.53
N TRP A 47 -3.30 -11.96 -28.76
CA TRP A 47 -2.75 -11.73 -27.43
C TRP A 47 -3.53 -12.43 -26.32
N ASP A 48 -2.83 -12.83 -25.26
CA ASP A 48 -3.49 -13.37 -24.07
C ASP A 48 -4.35 -12.26 -23.44
N LEU A 49 -5.62 -12.56 -23.19
CA LEU A 49 -6.61 -11.57 -22.77
C LEU A 49 -6.24 -10.95 -21.41
N ASP A 50 -5.64 -11.76 -20.54
CA ASP A 50 -5.23 -11.34 -19.19
C ASP A 50 -4.07 -10.34 -19.26
N GLU A 51 -3.02 -10.63 -20.05
CA GLU A 51 -1.91 -9.71 -20.29
C GLU A 51 -2.35 -8.45 -21.04
N THR A 52 -3.35 -8.58 -21.90
CA THR A 52 -3.93 -7.46 -22.65
C THR A 52 -4.56 -6.43 -21.73
N THR A 53 -5.22 -6.88 -20.66
CA THR A 53 -5.99 -6.00 -19.77
C THR A 53 -5.08 -5.00 -19.05
N GLU A 54 -3.93 -5.44 -18.54
CA GLU A 54 -2.99 -4.56 -17.82
C GLU A 54 -2.41 -3.47 -18.73
N PHE A 55 -2.04 -3.82 -19.96
CA PHE A 55 -1.51 -2.87 -20.92
C PHE A 55 -2.58 -1.89 -21.41
N LEU A 56 -3.83 -2.32 -21.55
CA LEU A 56 -4.94 -1.45 -21.95
C LEU A 56 -5.25 -0.40 -20.89
N VAL A 57 -5.24 -0.76 -19.60
CA VAL A 57 -5.43 0.21 -18.51
C VAL A 57 -4.36 1.29 -18.55
N VAL A 58 -3.09 0.89 -18.67
CA VAL A 58 -1.97 1.84 -18.75
C VAL A 58 -2.03 2.66 -20.04
N ALA A 59 -2.43 2.06 -21.17
CA ALA A 59 -2.62 2.75 -22.43
C ALA A 59 -3.70 3.85 -22.32
N ALA A 60 -4.84 3.53 -21.71
CA ALA A 60 -5.93 4.49 -21.48
C ALA A 60 -5.44 5.67 -20.65
N THR A 61 -4.78 5.41 -19.51
CA THR A 61 -4.22 6.48 -18.67
C THR A 61 -3.21 7.35 -19.44
N LEU A 62 -2.32 6.76 -20.24
CA LEU A 62 -1.35 7.52 -21.02
C LEU A 62 -2.00 8.37 -22.14
N LEU A 63 -3.07 7.87 -22.75
CA LEU A 63 -3.84 8.59 -23.75
C LEU A 63 -4.61 9.75 -23.13
N ASP A 64 -5.25 9.54 -21.98
CA ASP A 64 -5.96 10.59 -21.24
C ASP A 64 -5.00 11.72 -20.86
N LEU A 65 -3.83 11.36 -20.32
CA LEU A 65 -2.76 12.31 -20.01
C LEU A 65 -2.23 13.06 -21.24
N LYS A 66 -2.18 12.41 -22.41
CA LYS A 66 -1.78 13.06 -23.67
C LYS A 66 -2.87 13.99 -24.20
N ALA A 67 -4.13 13.59 -24.12
CA ALA A 67 -5.28 14.35 -24.63
C ALA A 67 -5.49 15.63 -23.83
N ALA A 68 -5.51 15.53 -22.50
CA ALA A 68 -5.62 16.68 -21.59
C ALA A 68 -4.56 17.75 -21.87
N ARG A 69 -3.36 17.32 -22.28
CA ARG A 69 -2.22 18.20 -22.50
C ARG A 69 -2.18 18.87 -23.88
N LEU A 70 -2.82 18.26 -24.89
CA LEU A 70 -2.91 18.82 -26.23
C LEU A 70 -4.07 19.82 -26.37
N LEU A 71 -5.00 19.83 -25.42
CA LEU A 71 -6.02 20.86 -25.30
C LEU A 71 -5.33 22.15 -24.82
N PRO A 72 -5.64 23.33 -25.42
CA PRO A 72 -5.09 24.61 -24.97
C PRO A 72 -5.41 24.76 -23.49
N ALA A 73 -4.38 25.06 -22.68
CA ALA A 73 -4.49 25.19 -21.24
C ALA A 73 -5.70 26.04 -20.87
N ALA A 74 -6.79 25.39 -20.48
CA ALA A 74 -7.69 26.02 -19.55
C ALA A 74 -6.84 26.28 -18.31
N GLU A 75 -6.96 27.48 -17.73
CA GLU A 75 -6.49 27.68 -16.37
C GLU A 75 -7.07 26.53 -15.52
N VAL A 76 -6.32 26.03 -14.53
CA VAL A 76 -6.78 24.95 -13.65
C VAL A 76 -8.03 25.44 -12.92
N GLU A 77 -9.19 25.23 -13.53
CA GLU A 77 -10.47 25.81 -13.13
C GLU A 77 -11.43 24.73 -12.63
N ASP A 78 -11.18 23.45 -12.96
CA ASP A 78 -12.06 22.34 -12.60
C ASP A 78 -11.39 21.18 -11.83
N GLU A 79 -12.24 20.33 -11.24
CA GLU A 79 -11.86 19.15 -10.47
C GLU A 79 -11.28 18.03 -11.36
N ALA A 80 -11.61 18.01 -12.65
CA ALA A 80 -11.15 17.00 -13.59
C ALA A 80 -9.67 17.19 -13.96
N ASP A 81 -9.23 18.44 -14.13
CA ASP A 81 -7.82 18.81 -14.36
C ASP A 81 -6.95 18.45 -13.16
N LEU A 82 -7.46 18.62 -11.93
CA LEU A 82 -6.77 18.20 -10.71
C LEU A 82 -6.62 16.68 -10.66
N ALA A 83 -7.70 15.93 -10.91
CA ALA A 83 -7.68 14.47 -10.94
C ALA A 83 -6.69 13.92 -12.00
N LEU A 84 -6.56 14.60 -13.15
CA LEU A 84 -5.60 14.24 -14.19
C LEU A 84 -4.13 14.46 -13.74
N LEU A 85 -3.85 15.53 -13.00
CA LEU A 85 -2.54 15.77 -12.40
C LEU A 85 -2.20 14.71 -11.34
N GLU A 86 -3.17 14.33 -10.51
CA GLU A 86 -3.00 13.26 -9.52
C GLU A 86 -2.78 11.89 -10.18
N ALA A 87 -3.52 11.57 -11.24
CA ALA A 87 -3.34 10.34 -12.00
C ALA A 87 -1.93 10.24 -12.62
N ARG A 88 -1.40 11.37 -13.11
CA ARG A 88 -0.01 11.47 -13.59
C ARG A 88 0.98 11.16 -12.47
N ASP A 89 0.82 11.80 -11.32
CA ASP A 89 1.76 11.67 -10.21
C ASP A 89 1.70 10.25 -9.61
N LEU A 90 0.52 9.65 -9.55
CA LEU A 90 0.33 8.25 -9.18
C LEU A 90 1.03 7.29 -10.17
N LEU A 91 0.91 7.54 -11.47
CA LEU A 91 1.60 6.73 -12.49
C LEU A 91 3.11 6.80 -12.30
N PHE A 92 3.67 7.99 -12.09
CA PHE A 92 5.09 8.15 -11.82
C PHE A 92 5.53 7.49 -10.51
N ALA A 93 4.74 7.58 -9.45
CA ALA A 93 5.01 6.91 -8.18
C ALA A 93 5.08 5.39 -8.37
N ARG A 94 4.11 4.80 -9.10
CA ARG A 94 4.11 3.37 -9.43
C ARG A 94 5.31 2.95 -10.29
N LEU A 95 5.69 3.77 -11.28
CA LEU A 95 6.89 3.52 -12.08
C LEU A 95 8.16 3.52 -11.24
N LEU A 96 8.30 4.47 -10.32
CA LEU A 96 9.46 4.56 -9.42
C LEU A 96 9.50 3.37 -8.46
N GLN A 97 8.35 2.96 -7.94
CA GLN A 97 8.21 1.79 -7.09
C GLN A 97 8.57 0.50 -7.84
N TYR A 98 8.04 0.31 -9.05
CA TYR A 98 8.39 -0.85 -9.88
C TYR A 98 9.89 -0.89 -10.19
N ARG A 99 10.50 0.26 -10.51
CA ARG A 99 11.96 0.37 -10.68
C ARG A 99 12.72 -0.06 -9.43
N ALA A 100 12.30 0.38 -8.25
CA ALA A 100 12.94 0.01 -6.98
C ALA A 100 12.86 -1.50 -6.75
N TYR A 101 11.68 -2.10 -6.96
CA TYR A 101 11.52 -3.55 -6.84
C TYR A 101 12.35 -4.33 -7.85
N LYS A 102 12.44 -3.86 -9.10
CA LYS A 102 13.27 -4.48 -10.12
C LYS A 102 14.75 -4.50 -9.68
N GLN A 103 15.24 -3.40 -9.12
CA GLN A 103 16.61 -3.33 -8.58
C GLN A 103 16.84 -4.28 -7.40
N ILE A 104 15.87 -4.41 -6.49
CA ILE A 104 15.97 -5.36 -5.37
C ILE A 104 15.94 -6.81 -5.87
N ALA A 105 15.09 -7.12 -6.85
CA ALA A 105 15.03 -8.44 -7.48
C ALA A 105 16.37 -8.80 -8.13
N ASP A 106 17.03 -7.86 -8.82
CA ASP A 106 18.37 -8.06 -9.39
C ASP A 106 19.42 -8.34 -8.30
N ILE A 107 19.36 -7.65 -7.16
CA ILE A 107 20.24 -7.90 -6.01
C ILE A 107 20.02 -9.30 -5.45
N PHE A 108 18.77 -9.74 -5.32
CA PHE A 108 18.45 -11.09 -4.84
C PHE A 108 18.89 -12.16 -5.82
N ASN A 109 18.65 -11.99 -7.12
CA ASN A 109 19.11 -12.93 -8.13
C ASN A 109 20.63 -13.12 -8.06
N ARG A 110 21.39 -12.02 -8.00
CA ARG A 110 22.85 -12.09 -7.85
C ARG A 110 23.27 -12.81 -6.56
N ARG A 111 22.63 -12.52 -5.43
CA ARG A 111 22.93 -13.20 -4.16
C ARG A 111 22.60 -14.69 -4.22
N LEU A 112 21.48 -15.06 -4.83
CA LEU A 112 21.10 -16.45 -5.02
C LEU A 112 22.15 -17.18 -5.86
N ASP A 113 22.64 -16.58 -6.94
CA ASP A 113 23.70 -17.16 -7.77
C ASP A 113 25.03 -17.32 -7.00
N GLU A 114 25.37 -16.36 -6.14
CA GLU A 114 26.56 -16.42 -5.27
C GLU A 114 26.43 -17.52 -4.20
N GLU A 115 25.28 -17.64 -3.56
CA GLU A 115 24.99 -18.63 -2.51
C GLU A 115 24.73 -20.04 -3.07
N ALA A 116 24.27 -20.17 -4.31
CA ALA A 116 24.02 -21.46 -4.96
C ALA A 116 25.28 -22.33 -5.07
N ARG A 117 26.47 -21.72 -4.96
CA ARG A 117 27.76 -22.41 -4.94
C ARG A 117 28.22 -22.84 -3.54
N ARG A 118 27.45 -22.51 -2.50
CA ARG A 118 27.74 -22.88 -1.12
C ARG A 118 26.93 -24.11 -0.75
N TYR A 119 27.63 -25.14 -0.30
CA TYR A 119 27.02 -26.38 0.15
C TYR A 119 27.21 -26.51 1.67
N PRO A 120 26.15 -26.85 2.43
CA PRO A 120 26.30 -27.12 3.84
C PRO A 120 27.19 -28.36 4.01
N ARG A 121 28.12 -28.28 4.96
CA ARG A 121 28.91 -29.46 5.35
C ARG A 121 28.01 -30.38 6.16
N THR A 122 27.64 -31.53 5.58
CA THR A 122 26.76 -32.54 6.20
C THR A 122 27.52 -33.64 6.95
N VAL A 123 28.84 -33.57 7.02
CA VAL A 123 29.64 -34.54 7.79
C VAL A 123 29.74 -34.14 9.26
N GLY A 124 29.66 -35.14 10.14
CA GLY A 124 29.94 -34.98 11.56
C GLY A 124 31.40 -34.61 11.83
N LEU A 125 31.69 -34.32 13.10
CA LEU A 125 33.05 -34.05 13.57
C LEU A 125 33.93 -35.29 13.35
N GLU A 126 35.18 -35.11 12.92
CA GLU A 126 36.12 -36.22 12.75
C GLU A 126 36.40 -36.89 14.11
N PRO A 127 36.70 -38.21 14.16
CA PRO A 127 36.82 -38.94 15.42
C PRO A 127 37.79 -38.31 16.43
N HIS A 128 38.95 -37.86 15.96
CA HIS A 128 39.95 -37.20 16.80
C HIS A 128 39.49 -35.86 17.39
N HIS A 129 38.53 -35.19 16.74
CA HIS A 129 37.90 -33.97 17.27
C HIS A 129 36.71 -34.28 18.17
N ALA A 130 35.98 -35.37 17.92
CA ALA A 130 34.87 -35.83 18.76
C ALA A 130 35.38 -36.29 20.14
N GLU A 131 36.57 -36.89 20.20
CA GLU A 131 37.24 -37.32 21.43
C GLU A 131 37.80 -36.15 22.26
N LEU A 132 37.97 -34.97 21.66
CA LEU A 132 38.40 -33.75 22.36
C LEU A 132 37.24 -32.99 23.01
N LEU A 133 35.99 -33.43 22.80
CA LEU A 133 34.85 -32.81 23.45
C LEU A 133 34.96 -33.03 24.96
N PRO A 134 34.77 -31.98 25.78
CA PRO A 134 34.78 -32.14 27.22
C PRO A 134 33.71 -33.14 27.62
N GLU A 135 34.03 -33.97 28.61
CA GLU A 135 33.08 -34.95 29.15
C GLU A 135 31.80 -34.20 29.55
N VAL A 136 30.65 -34.64 29.02
CA VAL A 136 29.38 -33.97 29.27
C VAL A 136 28.99 -34.26 30.72
N VAL A 137 29.46 -33.42 31.63
CA VAL A 137 29.05 -33.46 33.03
C VAL A 137 27.68 -32.82 33.14
N ILE A 138 26.65 -33.66 33.04
CA ILE A 138 25.28 -33.23 33.29
C ILE A 138 25.14 -32.98 34.80
N SER A 139 25.31 -31.72 35.22
CA SER A 139 25.25 -31.31 36.62
C SER A 139 23.82 -31.23 37.19
N ILE A 140 22.83 -31.76 36.48
CA ILE A 140 21.41 -31.74 36.87
C ILE A 140 20.97 -33.11 37.37
N GLY A 141 20.42 -33.15 38.57
CA GLY A 141 19.78 -34.34 39.12
C GLY A 141 18.39 -34.61 38.52
N PRO A 142 17.70 -35.66 38.99
CA PRO A 142 16.39 -36.08 38.48
C PRO A 142 15.35 -34.95 38.48
N ASP A 143 15.32 -34.11 39.51
CA ASP A 143 14.40 -32.97 39.61
C ASP A 143 14.69 -31.88 38.55
N GLY A 144 15.96 -31.67 38.21
CA GLY A 144 16.37 -30.74 37.16
C GLY A 144 15.93 -31.22 35.78
N PHE A 145 16.06 -32.52 35.53
CA PHE A 145 15.53 -33.16 34.33
C PHE A 145 14.01 -33.06 34.23
N ALA A 146 13.29 -33.28 35.33
CA ALA A 146 11.84 -33.12 35.36
C ALA A 146 11.41 -31.70 34.99
N ARG A 147 12.10 -30.67 35.50
CA ARG A 147 11.84 -29.26 35.14
C ARG A 147 12.12 -28.96 33.66
N LEU A 148 13.21 -29.49 33.12
CA LEU A 148 13.54 -29.35 31.70
C LEU A 148 12.53 -30.06 30.80
N ALA A 149 12.09 -31.26 31.19
CA ALA A 149 11.04 -31.99 30.48
C ALA A 149 9.72 -31.21 30.49
N VAL A 150 9.32 -30.65 31.63
CA VAL A 150 8.14 -29.78 31.72
C VAL A 150 8.28 -28.57 30.79
N LYS A 151 9.43 -27.89 30.78
CA LYS A 151 9.68 -26.74 29.90
C LYS A 151 9.66 -27.12 28.41
N ALA A 152 10.18 -28.27 28.04
CA ALA A 152 10.21 -28.75 26.64
C ALA A 152 8.83 -29.23 26.16
N MET A 153 8.04 -29.81 27.06
CA MET A 153 6.68 -30.32 26.78
C MET A 153 5.60 -29.25 26.93
N GLN A 154 5.93 -28.06 27.45
CA GLN A 154 5.01 -26.94 27.48
C GLN A 154 4.65 -26.53 26.04
N PRO A 155 3.36 -26.28 25.74
CA PRO A 155 2.94 -25.78 24.45
C PRO A 155 3.74 -24.51 24.13
N LYS A 156 4.42 -24.51 22.99
CA LYS A 156 5.14 -23.30 22.54
C LYS A 156 4.12 -22.16 22.47
N PRO A 157 4.47 -20.95 22.94
CA PRO A 157 3.61 -19.80 22.76
C PRO A 157 3.29 -19.67 21.27
N LYS A 158 2.03 -19.37 20.95
CA LYS A 158 1.61 -19.19 19.55
C LYS A 158 2.57 -18.18 18.91
N PRO A 159 3.15 -18.49 17.73
CA PRO A 159 4.01 -17.54 17.05
C PRO A 159 3.24 -16.24 16.84
N GLN A 160 3.71 -15.17 17.48
CA GLN A 160 3.18 -13.84 17.28
C GLN A 160 3.96 -13.24 16.12
N VAL A 161 3.25 -12.83 15.07
CA VAL A 161 3.85 -12.06 13.99
C VAL A 161 4.00 -10.64 14.50
N TYR A 162 5.23 -10.16 14.65
CA TYR A 162 5.52 -8.78 15.04
C TYR A 162 5.09 -7.87 13.90
N VAL A 163 3.99 -7.14 14.13
CA VAL A 163 3.38 -6.21 13.16
C VAL A 163 4.04 -4.83 13.17
N ASP A 164 5.14 -4.64 13.91
CA ASP A 164 5.86 -3.36 14.02
C ASP A 164 6.38 -2.83 12.66
N HIS A 165 6.49 -3.71 11.66
CA HIS A 165 6.90 -3.37 10.29
C HIS A 165 5.72 -3.19 9.33
N ILE A 166 4.48 -3.43 9.79
CA ILE A 166 3.28 -3.27 8.98
C ILE A 166 2.87 -1.80 9.09
N HIS A 167 3.05 -1.05 8.00
CA HIS A 167 2.48 0.27 7.79
C HIS A 167 0.94 0.18 7.60
N ALA A 168 0.24 -0.39 8.57
CA ALA A 168 -1.18 -0.12 8.74
C ALA A 168 -1.27 1.22 9.47
N PRO A 169 -2.10 2.18 9.02
CA PRO A 169 -2.39 3.35 9.84
C PRO A 169 -2.85 2.85 11.22
N LEU A 170 -2.14 3.22 12.28
CA LEU A 170 -2.40 2.79 13.65
C LEU A 170 -3.81 3.18 14.13
N VAL A 171 -4.47 4.09 13.40
CA VAL A 171 -5.78 4.66 13.69
C VAL A 171 -6.53 4.82 12.37
N SER A 172 -7.70 4.16 12.23
CA SER A 172 -8.56 4.33 11.06
C SER A 172 -9.33 5.65 11.13
N VAL A 173 -9.30 6.41 10.03
CA VAL A 173 -10.05 7.67 9.91
C VAL A 173 -11.55 7.40 9.91
N GLN A 174 -11.98 6.29 9.32
CA GLN A 174 -13.39 5.87 9.29
C GLN A 174 -13.94 5.60 10.70
N GLU A 175 -13.16 4.93 11.55
CA GLU A 175 -13.54 4.68 12.94
C GLU A 175 -13.62 5.98 13.74
N GLN A 176 -12.66 6.88 13.55
CA GLN A 176 -12.68 8.19 14.22
C GLN A 176 -13.85 9.06 13.77
N ALA A 177 -14.22 9.02 12.50
CA ALA A 177 -15.40 9.73 12.00
C ALA A 177 -16.69 9.27 12.68
N ALA A 178 -16.86 7.96 12.91
CA ALA A 178 -18.03 7.44 13.61
C ALA A 178 -18.14 7.99 15.05
N ILE A 179 -17.00 8.10 15.75
CA ILE A 179 -16.94 8.68 17.10
C ILE A 179 -17.29 10.16 17.08
N VAL A 180 -16.74 10.93 16.14
CA VAL A 180 -17.01 12.37 15.98
C VAL A 180 -18.48 12.62 15.65
N VAL A 181 -19.06 11.84 14.73
CA VAL A 181 -20.50 11.92 14.39
C VAL A 181 -21.37 11.63 15.61
N ALA A 182 -21.07 10.58 16.38
CA ALA A 182 -21.84 10.23 17.57
C ALA A 182 -21.85 11.38 18.61
N ARG A 183 -20.72 12.07 18.78
CA ARG A 183 -20.62 13.22 19.70
C ARG A 183 -21.34 14.45 19.19
N LEU A 184 -21.17 14.77 17.91
CA LEU A 184 -21.81 15.93 17.29
C LEU A 184 -23.33 15.78 17.25
N ARG A 185 -23.85 14.56 17.08
CA ARG A 185 -25.29 14.28 17.19
C ARG A 185 -25.84 14.52 18.61
N GLN A 186 -25.03 14.32 19.65
CA GLN A 186 -25.45 14.55 21.04
C GLN A 186 -25.33 16.02 21.46
N LEU A 187 -24.25 16.69 21.05
CA LEU A 187 -23.92 18.04 21.48
C LEU A 187 -24.51 19.12 20.55
N GLY A 188 -24.80 18.79 19.30
CA GLY A 188 -25.24 19.70 18.24
C GLY A 188 -24.10 20.59 17.71
N GLU A 189 -23.33 21.19 18.62
CA GLU A 189 -22.17 22.03 18.35
C GLU A 189 -21.07 21.78 19.38
N ALA A 190 -19.82 21.67 18.91
CA ALA A 190 -18.67 21.45 19.79
C ALA A 190 -17.39 22.06 19.20
N GLY A 191 -16.51 22.53 20.07
CA GLY A 191 -15.15 22.93 19.67
C GLY A 191 -14.28 21.70 19.38
N PHE A 192 -13.31 21.84 18.47
CA PHE A 192 -12.38 20.76 18.13
C PHE A 192 -11.63 20.23 19.35
N ARG A 193 -11.27 21.09 20.32
CA ARG A 193 -10.62 20.68 21.57
C ARG A 193 -11.46 19.68 22.37
N THR A 194 -12.77 19.90 22.46
CA THR A 194 -13.69 18.98 23.13
C THR A 194 -13.84 17.67 22.35
N LEU A 195 -13.77 17.74 21.02
CA LEU A 195 -13.81 16.55 20.16
C LEU A 195 -12.54 15.69 20.24
N VAL A 196 -11.46 16.14 20.88
CA VAL A 196 -10.20 15.37 21.04
C VAL A 196 -9.78 15.20 22.51
N GLU A 197 -10.63 15.54 23.47
CA GLU A 197 -10.27 15.55 24.89
C GLU A 197 -9.92 14.16 25.47
N ASP A 198 -10.50 13.10 24.90
CA ASP A 198 -10.30 11.69 25.29
C ASP A 198 -9.20 10.98 24.50
N THR A 199 -8.42 11.70 23.68
CA THR A 199 -7.33 11.09 22.91
C THR A 199 -6.01 11.30 23.62
N ASP A 200 -5.28 10.20 23.86
CA ASP A 200 -3.99 10.22 24.56
C ASP A 200 -2.78 10.40 23.63
N ASP A 201 -2.98 10.29 22.30
CA ASP A 201 -1.91 10.30 21.30
C ASP A 201 -2.17 11.26 20.13
N THR A 202 -1.08 11.77 19.54
CA THR A 202 -1.14 12.76 18.45
C THR A 202 -1.69 12.17 17.15
N LEU A 203 -1.53 10.87 16.90
CA LEU A 203 -2.03 10.26 15.67
C LEU A 203 -3.56 10.21 15.66
N THR A 204 -4.18 9.91 16.80
CA THR A 204 -5.64 9.94 16.96
C THR A 204 -6.19 11.36 16.83
N VAL A 205 -5.49 12.38 17.33
CA VAL A 205 -5.86 13.80 17.11
C VAL A 205 -5.86 14.14 15.63
N VAL A 206 -4.80 13.74 14.89
CA VAL A 206 -4.70 13.98 13.45
C VAL A 206 -5.78 13.21 12.70
N ALA A 207 -6.03 11.94 13.04
CA ALA A 207 -7.07 11.13 12.42
C ALA A 207 -8.48 11.73 12.62
N ARG A 208 -8.77 12.29 13.81
CA ARG A 208 -10.03 13.01 14.06
C ARG A 208 -10.15 14.30 13.27
N PHE A 209 -9.04 15.00 13.07
CA PHE A 209 -9.03 16.18 12.23
C PHE A 209 -9.29 15.83 10.76
N LEU A 210 -8.64 14.79 10.22
CA LEU A 210 -8.90 14.29 8.88
C LEU A 210 -10.36 13.82 8.72
N ALA A 211 -10.88 13.11 9.72
CA ALA A 211 -12.28 12.71 9.75
C ALA A 211 -13.24 13.92 9.70
N LEU A 212 -12.92 15.02 10.38
CA LEU A 212 -13.72 16.25 10.30
C LEU A 212 -13.68 16.91 8.92
N LEU A 213 -12.53 16.93 8.27
CA LEU A 213 -12.41 17.44 6.90
C LEU A 213 -13.21 16.59 5.92
N GLU A 214 -13.22 15.28 6.10
CA GLU A 214 -14.02 14.36 5.29
C GLU A 214 -15.52 14.55 5.52
N LEU A 215 -15.95 14.71 6.77
CA LEU A 215 -17.34 15.03 7.10
C LEU A 215 -17.77 16.39 6.55
N TYR A 216 -16.86 17.37 6.49
CA TYR A 216 -17.12 18.68 5.89
C TYR A 216 -17.24 18.56 4.35
N ARG A 217 -16.37 17.77 3.72
CA ARG A 217 -16.44 17.44 2.28
C ARG A 217 -17.80 16.82 1.91
N GLU A 218 -18.29 15.90 2.74
CA GLU A 218 -19.61 15.26 2.62
C GLU A 218 -20.79 16.17 3.04
N LYS A 219 -20.53 17.43 3.42
CA LYS A 219 -21.52 18.41 3.89
C LYS A 219 -22.32 17.96 5.13
N ALA A 220 -21.77 17.02 5.91
CA ALA A 220 -22.38 16.50 7.13
C ALA A 220 -22.13 17.41 8.35
N VAL A 221 -21.10 18.25 8.30
CA VAL A 221 -20.79 19.24 9.35
C VAL A 221 -20.49 20.61 8.74
N ALA A 222 -20.71 21.66 9.52
CA ALA A 222 -20.25 23.02 9.24
C ALA A 222 -19.09 23.39 10.18
N LEU A 223 -18.12 24.14 9.67
CA LEU A 223 -16.93 24.57 10.38
C LEU A 223 -16.91 26.10 10.45
N GLU A 224 -16.65 26.65 11.64
CA GLU A 224 -16.46 28.08 11.88
C GLU A 224 -15.13 28.33 12.58
N GLN A 225 -14.29 29.19 12.02
CA GLN A 225 -12.99 29.58 12.58
C GLN A 225 -12.71 31.05 12.23
N GLU A 226 -12.70 31.93 13.24
CA GLU A 226 -12.55 33.39 13.04
C GLU A 226 -11.12 33.82 12.66
N SER A 227 -10.11 33.09 13.12
CA SER A 227 -8.69 33.37 12.86
C SER A 227 -7.94 32.09 12.55
N ALA A 228 -6.95 32.15 11.65
CA ALA A 228 -6.13 31.01 11.31
C ALA A 228 -5.47 30.43 12.58
N LEU A 229 -5.58 29.10 12.77
CA LEU A 229 -5.12 28.39 13.98
C LEU A 229 -5.82 28.81 15.28
N GLY A 230 -6.93 29.55 15.18
CA GLY A 230 -7.83 29.86 16.28
C GLY A 230 -8.76 28.71 16.63
N GLU A 231 -9.72 28.98 17.50
CA GLU A 231 -10.73 27.99 17.89
C GLU A 231 -11.56 27.54 16.68
N LEU A 232 -11.67 26.22 16.50
CA LEU A 232 -12.43 25.59 15.43
C LEU A 232 -13.73 25.05 16.03
N THR A 233 -14.84 25.68 15.68
CA THR A 233 -16.18 25.28 16.10
C THR A 233 -16.81 24.41 15.02
N VAL A 234 -17.35 23.27 15.43
CA VAL A 234 -17.96 22.27 14.53
C VAL A 234 -19.44 22.14 14.86
N ARG A 235 -20.30 22.37 13.87
CA ARG A 235 -21.76 22.25 14.00
C ARG A 235 -22.26 21.09 13.15
N TRP A 236 -23.13 20.27 13.71
CA TRP A 236 -23.76 19.16 13.00
C TRP A 236 -24.83 19.67 12.00
N THR A 237 -24.73 19.28 10.73
CA THR A 237 -25.66 19.71 9.66
C THR A 237 -26.28 18.57 8.86
N GLY A 238 -25.77 17.34 8.97
CA GLY A 238 -26.45 16.16 8.44
C GLY A 238 -27.67 15.84 9.30
N GLY A 239 -28.90 15.89 8.81
CA GLY A 239 -30.09 15.67 9.66
C GLY A 239 -30.14 14.32 10.41
N ASP A 240 -31.23 14.04 11.13
CA ASP A 240 -31.45 12.81 11.92
C ASP A 240 -31.58 11.50 11.09
N GLY A 241 -31.16 11.52 9.82
CA GLY A 241 -31.14 10.35 8.96
C GLY A 241 -30.13 9.30 9.42
N ASP A 242 -30.54 8.04 9.37
CA ASP A 242 -29.72 6.86 9.72
C ASP A 242 -28.57 6.59 8.72
N GLY A 243 -28.34 7.51 7.78
CA GLY A 243 -27.20 7.50 6.89
C GLY A 243 -25.94 7.87 7.67
N THR A 244 -25.10 6.88 7.97
CA THR A 244 -23.71 7.15 8.33
C THR A 244 -23.04 7.83 7.13
N PRO A 245 -22.49 9.05 7.29
CA PRO A 245 -21.75 9.69 6.20
C PRO A 245 -20.64 8.74 5.74
N ARG A 246 -20.53 8.54 4.43
CA ARG A 246 -19.55 7.63 3.84
C ARG A 246 -18.18 8.29 3.90
N VAL A 247 -17.49 8.08 5.02
CA VAL A 247 -16.07 8.41 5.15
C VAL A 247 -15.30 7.32 4.41
N THR A 248 -15.03 7.56 3.14
CA THR A 248 -14.13 6.74 2.33
C THR A 248 -12.78 7.42 2.33
N ASP A 249 -11.85 6.88 3.09
CA ASP A 249 -10.46 7.28 3.01
C ASP A 249 -9.75 6.42 1.93
N GLU A 250 -9.12 7.08 0.96
CA GLU A 250 -8.28 6.43 -0.05
C GLU A 250 -7.07 5.72 0.56
N PHE A 251 -6.71 6.08 1.81
CA PHE A 251 -5.58 5.53 2.56
C PHE A 251 -5.94 4.32 3.44
N ASP A 252 -7.22 4.08 3.76
CA ASP A 252 -7.67 2.95 4.61
C ASP A 252 -8.12 1.71 3.80
N ARG A 253 -7.84 1.63 2.49
CA ARG A 253 -8.29 0.50 1.65
C ARG A 253 -7.89 -0.84 2.27
N PRO A 254 -8.85 -1.64 2.78
CA PRO A 254 -8.54 -2.98 3.20
C PRO A 254 -8.12 -3.78 1.95
N PRO A 255 -7.12 -4.67 2.05
CA PRO A 255 -6.77 -5.52 0.92
C PRO A 255 -8.03 -6.28 0.48
N GLU A 256 -8.36 -6.19 -0.81
CA GLU A 256 -9.50 -6.89 -1.39
C GLU A 256 -9.42 -8.37 -1.00
N ARG A 257 -10.46 -8.87 -0.32
CA ARG A 257 -10.57 -10.30 -0.06
C ARG A 257 -10.82 -10.98 -1.39
N PRO A 258 -10.02 -11.98 -1.78
CA PRO A 258 -10.26 -12.70 -3.02
C PRO A 258 -11.67 -13.29 -2.98
N GLU A 259 -12.46 -13.00 -4.01
CA GLU A 259 -13.79 -13.56 -4.18
C GLU A 259 -13.69 -15.08 -4.11
N LYS A 260 -14.42 -15.68 -3.14
CA LYS A 260 -14.60 -17.13 -3.14
C LYS A 260 -15.42 -17.48 -4.36
N SER A 261 -14.76 -18.01 -5.38
CA SER A 261 -15.38 -18.69 -6.50
C SER A 261 -16.40 -19.69 -5.95
N LYS A 262 -17.68 -19.46 -6.27
CA LYS A 262 -18.73 -20.46 -6.07
C LYS A 262 -18.37 -21.67 -6.93
N GLU A 263 -17.87 -22.73 -6.31
CA GLU A 263 -17.95 -24.07 -6.89
C GLU A 263 -19.44 -24.42 -6.97
N GLU A 264 -20.02 -24.18 -8.15
CA GLU A 264 -21.26 -24.84 -8.56
C GLU A 264 -20.96 -26.32 -8.75
N ASN A 265 -21.22 -27.08 -7.69
CA ASN A 265 -21.31 -28.52 -7.76
C ASN A 265 -22.63 -28.89 -8.45
N LYS A 266 -22.55 -29.45 -9.67
CA LYS A 266 -23.58 -30.39 -10.14
C LYS A 266 -23.07 -31.27 -11.28
N PRO A 267 -23.38 -32.58 -11.29
CA PRO A 267 -23.48 -33.33 -12.53
C PRO A 267 -24.70 -32.92 -13.36
#